data_AF-Q3ZHT8-F1
#
_entry.id   AF-Q3ZHT8-F1
#
_cell.length_a   1.000
_cell.length_b   1.000
_cell.length_c   1.000
_cell.angle_alpha   90.00
_cell.angle_beta   90.00
_cell.angle_gamma   90.00
#
_symmetry.space_group_name_H-M   'P 1'
#
loop_
_entity.id
_entity.type
_entity.pdbx_description
1 polymer ?
#
loop_
_entity_poly.entity_id
_entity_poly.type
_entity_poly.pdbx_seq_one_letter_code
_entity_poly.pdbx_strand_id
1 'polypeptide(L)'
;VLSSSPVGPQFPFSGIDDRENWPTVFYNRTCQCQGNFMGYNCGECKFGFTGPNCTVRRTMIRKEIFRLTTAEKEKFIAYLNLAKRSISQDFVIATGTYEQMNNGSNPLFADINVYDLFTWIHYYASRDAFLEGDLVWKDVDFAHEAPAFVPWHRYFLLLWEHEIQKLTGDEEFTIPY
;
A
#
# COMPACT_ATOMS: atom_id res chain seq x y z
N VAL A 1 -1.82 -8.74 -14.83
CA VAL A 1 -2.50 -10.03 -15.11
C VAL A 1 -2.85 -10.65 -13.78
N LEU A 2 -4.10 -11.06 -13.57
CA LEU A 2 -4.54 -11.74 -12.34
C LEU A 2 -4.09 -13.20 -12.38
N SER A 3 -3.81 -13.78 -11.20
CA SER A 3 -3.52 -15.20 -11.11
C SER A 3 -4.79 -16.02 -11.35
N SER A 4 -4.69 -17.07 -12.16
CA SER A 4 -5.73 -18.10 -12.30
C SER A 4 -5.39 -19.39 -11.54
N SER A 5 -4.37 -19.34 -10.67
CA SER A 5 -3.95 -20.48 -9.87
C SER A 5 -4.98 -20.79 -8.77
N PRO A 6 -5.17 -22.07 -8.40
CA PRO A 6 -6.08 -22.42 -7.31
C PRO A 6 -5.59 -21.83 -5.99
N VAL A 7 -6.54 -21.41 -5.14
CA VAL A 7 -6.28 -20.96 -3.77
C VAL A 7 -6.17 -22.15 -2.82
N GLY A 8 -5.51 -21.95 -1.68
CA GLY A 8 -5.39 -22.98 -0.65
C GLY A 8 -6.75 -23.33 -0.01
N PRO A 9 -6.95 -24.56 0.47
CA PRO A 9 -8.22 -25.00 1.05
C PRO A 9 -8.57 -24.34 2.40
N GLN A 10 -7.66 -23.55 2.97
CA GLN A 10 -7.82 -22.86 4.26
C GLN A 10 -8.93 -21.80 4.22
N PHE A 11 -9.20 -21.24 3.04
CA PHE A 11 -10.31 -20.32 2.83
C PHE A 11 -11.41 -21.01 2.00
N PRO A 12 -12.44 -21.60 2.64
CA PRO A 12 -13.42 -22.43 1.96
C PRO A 12 -14.57 -21.64 1.29
N PHE A 13 -14.46 -20.31 1.24
CA PHE A 13 -15.50 -19.43 0.71
C PHE A 13 -15.12 -18.86 -0.65
N SER A 14 -16.11 -18.35 -1.37
CA SER A 14 -15.88 -17.62 -2.62
C SER A 14 -16.91 -16.51 -2.79
N GLY A 15 -16.44 -15.34 -3.22
CA GLY A 15 -17.26 -14.17 -3.49
C GLY A 15 -17.80 -13.48 -2.24
N ILE A 16 -17.17 -13.69 -1.08
CA ILE A 16 -17.58 -13.10 0.19
C ILE A 16 -16.64 -12.00 0.68
N ASP A 17 -15.41 -11.97 0.16
CA ASP A 17 -14.40 -11.00 0.58
C ASP A 17 -13.96 -10.13 -0.59
N ASP A 18 -14.05 -8.81 -0.41
CA ASP A 18 -13.69 -7.80 -1.41
C ASP A 18 -12.23 -7.92 -1.91
N ARG A 19 -11.37 -8.64 -1.17
CA ARG A 19 -9.95 -8.88 -1.48
C ARG A 19 -9.71 -10.05 -2.42
N GLU A 20 -10.73 -10.89 -2.65
CA GLU A 20 -10.65 -11.97 -3.62
C GLU A 20 -10.38 -11.43 -5.03
N ASN A 21 -9.43 -12.04 -5.75
CA ASN A 21 -9.02 -11.62 -7.10
C ASN A 21 -8.71 -10.12 -7.22
N TRP A 22 -8.13 -9.54 -6.16
CA TRP A 22 -7.85 -8.10 -6.08
C TRP A 22 -7.22 -7.53 -7.37
N PRO A 23 -7.74 -6.42 -7.95
CA PRO A 23 -8.74 -5.50 -7.38
C PRO A 23 -10.16 -5.62 -8.00
N THR A 24 -10.54 -6.79 -8.54
CA THR A 24 -11.68 -6.88 -9.49
C THR A 24 -13.05 -6.51 -8.92
N VAL A 25 -13.24 -6.60 -7.61
CA VAL A 25 -14.50 -6.20 -6.96
C VAL A 25 -14.77 -4.71 -7.16
N PHE A 26 -13.72 -3.87 -7.12
CA PHE A 26 -13.84 -2.42 -7.28
C PHE A 26 -13.59 -1.96 -8.72
N TYR A 27 -12.57 -2.50 -9.39
CA TYR A 27 -12.11 -2.01 -10.68
C TYR A 27 -11.78 -3.15 -11.65
N ASN A 28 -12.31 -3.06 -12.87
CA ASN A 28 -11.97 -3.97 -13.97
C ASN A 28 -10.96 -3.37 -14.96
N ARG A 29 -10.55 -2.11 -14.75
CA ARG A 29 -9.57 -1.39 -15.59
C ARG A 29 -8.65 -0.55 -14.71
N THR A 30 -7.36 -0.61 -15.01
CA THR A 30 -6.33 0.17 -14.33
C THR A 30 -5.34 0.73 -15.35
N CYS A 31 -4.57 1.74 -14.97
CA CYS A 31 -3.51 2.28 -15.80
C CYS A 31 -2.38 1.26 -15.98
N GLN A 32 -1.90 1.10 -17.21
CA GLN A 32 -0.70 0.32 -17.54
C GLN A 32 0.37 1.26 -18.11
N CYS A 33 1.36 1.58 -17.28
CA CYS A 33 2.39 2.54 -17.64
C CYS A 33 3.44 1.94 -18.58
N GLN A 34 3.93 2.77 -19.50
CA GLN A 34 4.95 2.39 -20.48
C GLN A 34 6.36 2.64 -19.95
N GLY A 35 7.34 1.89 -20.43
CA GLY A 35 8.76 2.12 -20.08
C GLY A 35 9.03 2.10 -18.58
N ASN A 36 9.65 3.15 -18.06
CA ASN A 36 9.99 3.31 -16.63
C ASN A 36 9.01 4.17 -15.84
N PHE A 37 7.87 4.52 -16.41
CA PHE A 37 6.83 5.26 -15.69
C PHE A 37 6.02 4.32 -14.76
N MET A 38 5.47 4.86 -13.67
CA MET A 38 4.61 4.20 -12.68
C MET A 38 3.64 5.23 -12.03
N GLY A 39 2.95 4.80 -10.98
CA GLY A 39 1.96 5.61 -10.26
C GLY A 39 0.55 5.35 -10.79
N TYR A 40 -0.47 5.77 -10.04
CA TYR A 40 -1.87 5.50 -10.39
C TYR A 40 -2.29 6.14 -11.73
N ASN A 41 -1.61 7.22 -12.13
CA ASN A 41 -1.83 7.97 -13.36
C ASN A 41 -0.63 7.95 -14.34
N CYS A 42 0.36 7.10 -14.09
CA CYS A 42 1.62 7.04 -14.85
C CYS A 42 2.49 8.31 -14.81
N GLY A 43 2.28 9.21 -13.84
CA GLY A 43 3.04 10.44 -13.68
C GLY A 43 4.34 10.31 -12.87
N GLU A 44 4.64 9.13 -12.36
CA GLU A 44 5.80 8.87 -11.48
C GLU A 44 6.80 7.92 -12.14
N CYS A 45 7.97 7.72 -11.53
CA CYS A 45 9.02 6.82 -12.03
C CYS A 45 9.13 5.55 -11.20
N LYS A 46 9.35 4.40 -11.86
CA LYS A 46 9.61 3.11 -11.21
C LYS A 46 10.69 3.24 -10.15
N PHE A 47 10.55 2.52 -9.03
CA PHE A 47 11.57 2.48 -7.99
C PHE A 47 12.97 2.24 -8.58
N GLY A 48 13.92 3.12 -8.23
CA GLY A 48 15.27 3.12 -8.80
C GLY A 48 15.44 3.97 -10.06
N PHE A 49 14.43 4.71 -10.49
CA PHE A 49 14.50 5.70 -11.56
C PHE A 49 13.96 7.07 -11.09
N THR A 50 14.51 8.15 -11.64
CA THR A 50 14.07 9.54 -11.41
C THR A 50 14.21 10.37 -12.70
N GLY A 51 13.92 11.66 -12.58
CA GLY A 51 13.93 12.65 -13.64
C GLY A 51 12.62 12.68 -14.42
N PRO A 52 12.38 13.76 -15.20
CA PRO A 52 11.09 13.98 -15.87
C PRO A 52 10.70 12.90 -16.89
N ASN A 53 11.68 12.11 -17.36
CA ASN A 53 11.48 11.03 -18.32
C ASN A 53 11.77 9.63 -17.74
N CYS A 54 12.01 9.51 -16.42
CA CYS A 54 12.32 8.24 -15.75
C CYS A 54 13.50 7.46 -16.35
N THR A 55 14.50 8.17 -16.85
CA THR A 55 15.71 7.59 -17.48
C THR A 55 16.93 7.61 -16.57
N VAL A 56 16.91 8.43 -15.51
CA VAL A 56 18.04 8.56 -14.59
C VAL A 56 17.96 7.45 -13.55
N ARG A 57 18.97 6.57 -13.51
CA ARG A 57 19.05 5.54 -12.48
C ARG A 57 19.36 6.15 -11.13
N ARG A 58 18.72 5.63 -10.09
CA ARG A 58 18.87 6.06 -8.72
C ARG A 58 19.06 4.86 -7.81
N THR A 59 20.02 4.94 -6.91
CA THR A 59 20.27 3.90 -5.89
C THR A 59 20.32 4.57 -4.54
N MET A 60 19.45 4.10 -3.64
CA MET A 60 19.33 4.61 -2.29
C MET A 60 19.88 3.59 -1.29
N ILE A 61 20.43 4.08 -0.18
CA ILE A 61 21.01 3.24 0.87
C ILE A 61 20.19 3.42 2.13
N ARG A 62 19.41 2.38 2.48
CA ARG A 62 18.82 2.27 3.82
C ARG A 62 19.94 2.01 4.81
N LYS A 63 20.12 2.91 5.78
CA LYS A 63 21.16 2.82 6.80
C LYS A 63 20.65 2.08 8.03
N GLU A 64 21.55 1.45 8.75
CA GLU A 64 21.28 0.91 10.07
C GLU A 64 20.99 2.06 11.06
N ILE A 65 19.95 1.93 11.89
CA ILE A 65 19.38 3.01 12.69
C ILE A 65 20.32 3.53 13.80
N PHE A 66 21.16 2.68 14.40
CA PHE A 66 22.11 3.08 15.43
C PHE A 66 23.30 3.86 14.86
N ARG A 67 23.65 3.64 13.59
CA ARG A 67 24.70 4.36 12.85
C ARG A 67 24.27 5.71 12.28
N LEU A 68 23.01 6.10 12.41
CA LEU A 68 22.55 7.43 12.02
C LEU A 68 23.17 8.52 12.92
N THR A 69 23.53 9.64 12.33
CA THR A 69 23.86 10.88 13.04
C THR A 69 22.64 11.43 13.79
N THR A 70 22.85 12.31 14.76
CA THR A 70 21.75 12.97 15.49
C THR A 70 20.78 13.67 14.53
N ALA A 71 21.32 14.41 13.54
CA ALA A 71 20.50 15.10 12.56
C ALA A 71 19.68 14.15 11.68
N GLU A 72 20.24 12.99 11.29
CA GLU A 72 19.48 11.97 10.54
C GLU A 72 18.35 11.35 11.38
N LYS A 73 18.59 11.09 12.67
CA LYS A 73 17.56 10.58 13.59
C LYS A 73 16.44 11.58 13.79
N GLU A 74 16.78 12.85 14.01
CA GLU A 74 15.83 13.94 14.15
C GLU A 74 15.01 14.13 12.86
N LYS A 75 15.66 14.09 11.69
CA LYS A 75 14.98 14.13 10.38
C LYS A 75 13.98 12.98 10.23
N PHE A 76 14.40 11.75 10.53
CA PHE A 76 13.54 10.57 10.44
C PHE A 76 12.29 10.71 11.33
N ILE A 77 12.46 11.09 12.60
CA ILE A 77 11.35 11.31 13.54
C ILE A 77 10.45 12.46 13.07
N ALA A 78 11.03 13.56 12.60
CA ALA A 78 10.27 14.70 12.08
C ALA A 78 9.42 14.30 10.87
N TYR A 79 9.94 13.49 9.96
CA TYR A 79 9.22 13.05 8.76
C TYR A 79 8.09 12.06 9.09
N LEU A 80 8.29 11.14 10.06
CA LEU A 80 7.20 10.28 10.53
C LEU A 80 6.08 11.11 11.19
N ASN A 81 6.44 12.11 12.00
CA ASN A 81 5.46 13.02 12.61
C ASN A 81 4.72 13.85 11.57
N LEU A 82 5.39 14.30 10.52
CA LEU A 82 4.76 15.00 9.40
C LEU A 82 3.79 14.06 8.66
N ALA A 83 4.23 12.85 8.30
CA ALA A 83 3.40 11.84 7.65
C ALA A 83 2.13 11.51 8.46
N LYS A 84 2.22 11.49 9.78
CA LYS A 84 1.08 11.25 10.68
C LYS A 84 0.09 12.42 10.75
N ARG A 85 0.50 13.63 10.35
CA ARG A 85 -0.31 14.85 10.43
C ARG A 85 -0.76 15.38 9.07
N SER A 86 -0.23 14.83 7.98
CA SER A 86 -0.53 15.26 6.62
C SER A 86 -1.47 14.29 5.93
N ILE A 87 -2.62 14.80 5.46
CA ILE A 87 -3.58 14.04 4.66
C ILE A 87 -2.94 13.60 3.33
N SER A 88 -3.09 12.32 3.02
CA SER A 88 -2.71 11.73 1.74
C SER A 88 -3.42 12.44 0.59
N GLN A 89 -2.65 12.87 -0.42
CA GLN A 89 -3.20 13.60 -1.56
C GLN A 89 -3.72 12.68 -2.67
N ASP A 90 -3.18 11.45 -2.74
CA ASP A 90 -3.47 10.51 -3.83
C ASP A 90 -4.38 9.35 -3.41
N PHE A 91 -4.48 9.07 -2.10
CA PHE A 91 -5.22 7.93 -1.57
C PHE A 91 -6.21 8.32 -0.47
N VAL A 92 -7.39 7.75 -0.56
CA VAL A 92 -8.41 7.66 0.50
C VAL A 92 -8.62 6.19 0.87
N ILE A 93 -9.24 5.93 2.02
CA ILE A 93 -9.55 4.56 2.45
C ILE A 93 -11.04 4.27 2.39
N ALA A 94 -11.38 3.01 2.12
CA ALA A 94 -12.75 2.54 2.26
C ALA A 94 -13.12 2.44 3.75
N THR A 95 -14.31 2.90 4.11
CA THR A 95 -14.86 2.81 5.48
C THR A 95 -15.98 1.78 5.61
N GLY A 96 -16.33 1.10 4.52
CA GLY A 96 -17.28 -0.01 4.46
C GLY A 96 -16.91 -1.01 3.36
N THR A 97 -17.60 -2.14 3.32
CA THR A 97 -17.45 -3.15 2.25
C THR A 97 -18.07 -2.67 0.94
N TYR A 98 -17.71 -3.30 -0.18
CA TYR A 98 -18.30 -2.99 -1.48
C TYR A 98 -19.83 -3.15 -1.50
N GLU A 99 -20.35 -4.15 -0.79
CA GLU A 99 -21.79 -4.36 -0.59
C GLU A 99 -22.44 -3.18 0.16
N GLN A 100 -21.82 -2.71 1.25
CA GLN A 100 -22.30 -1.53 2.01
C GLN A 100 -22.26 -0.25 1.17
N MET A 101 -21.40 -0.19 0.15
CA MET A 101 -21.38 0.88 -0.84
C MET A 101 -22.49 0.77 -1.90
N ASN A 102 -23.42 -0.17 -1.78
CA ASN A 102 -24.47 -0.45 -2.76
C ASN A 102 -23.88 -0.62 -4.18
N ASN A 103 -22.92 -1.54 -4.31
CA ASN A 103 -22.19 -1.81 -5.54
C ASN A 103 -21.54 -0.54 -6.14
N GLY A 104 -21.01 0.32 -5.27
CA GLY A 104 -20.34 1.57 -5.62
C GLY A 104 -21.26 2.78 -5.84
N SER A 105 -22.59 2.62 -5.78
CA SER A 105 -23.52 3.75 -5.94
C SER A 105 -23.53 4.71 -4.75
N ASN A 106 -23.10 4.24 -3.57
CA ASN A 106 -22.97 5.01 -2.35
C ASN A 106 -21.53 4.92 -1.83
N PRO A 107 -20.60 5.75 -2.32
CA PRO A 107 -19.19 5.64 -1.99
C PRO A 107 -18.93 5.92 -0.51
N LEU A 108 -18.29 4.96 0.18
CA LEU A 108 -17.91 5.07 1.58
C LEU A 108 -16.39 5.20 1.70
N PHE A 109 -15.90 6.42 1.54
CA PHE A 109 -14.47 6.73 1.66
C PHE A 109 -14.21 7.82 2.68
N ALA A 110 -13.03 7.79 3.28
CA ALA A 110 -12.54 8.83 4.17
C ALA A 110 -11.10 9.22 3.86
N ASP A 111 -10.81 10.50 4.05
CA ASP A 111 -9.45 11.02 4.08
C ASP A 111 -8.64 10.33 5.17
N ILE A 112 -7.35 10.15 4.90
CA ILE A 112 -6.41 9.53 5.84
C ILE A 112 -5.06 10.23 5.75
N ASN A 113 -4.31 10.29 6.84
CA ASN A 113 -2.93 10.78 6.79
C ASN A 113 -1.99 9.73 6.21
N VAL A 114 -0.82 10.17 5.71
CA VAL A 114 0.14 9.29 5.04
C VAL A 114 0.59 8.16 5.96
N TYR A 115 0.85 8.40 7.24
CA TYR A 115 1.26 7.32 8.16
C TYR A 115 0.14 6.29 8.34
N ASP A 116 -1.08 6.75 8.59
CA ASP A 116 -2.22 5.88 8.85
C ASP A 116 -2.67 5.13 7.60
N LEU A 117 -2.46 5.68 6.40
CA LEU A 117 -2.68 4.97 5.14
C LEU A 117 -1.92 3.64 5.13
N PHE A 118 -0.65 3.64 5.52
CA PHE A 118 0.16 2.42 5.56
C PHE A 118 -0.27 1.50 6.71
N THR A 119 -0.71 2.03 7.85
CA THR A 119 -1.34 1.17 8.88
C THR A 119 -2.63 0.51 8.37
N TRP A 120 -3.45 1.24 7.60
CA TRP A 120 -4.71 0.76 7.05
C TRP A 120 -4.49 -0.27 5.95
N ILE A 121 -3.51 -0.09 5.06
CA ILE A 121 -3.16 -1.07 4.01
C ILE A 121 -2.79 -2.42 4.63
N HIS A 122 -1.98 -2.40 5.70
CA HIS A 122 -1.59 -3.61 6.41
C HIS A 122 -2.77 -4.26 7.15
N TYR A 123 -3.56 -3.46 7.86
CA TYR A 123 -4.82 -3.92 8.46
C TYR A 123 -5.76 -4.54 7.43
N TYR A 124 -5.99 -3.88 6.30
CA TYR A 124 -6.92 -4.36 5.27
C TYR A 124 -6.42 -5.66 4.63
N ALA A 125 -5.11 -5.83 4.44
CA ALA A 125 -4.56 -7.10 3.95
C ALA A 125 -4.70 -8.25 4.97
N SER A 126 -4.65 -7.95 6.26
CA SER A 126 -4.55 -8.97 7.33
C SER A 126 -5.83 -9.16 8.16
N ARG A 127 -6.88 -8.35 7.95
CA ARG A 127 -8.14 -8.46 8.69
C ARG A 127 -8.87 -9.76 8.37
N ASP A 128 -9.66 -10.24 9.33
CA ASP A 128 -10.59 -11.36 9.16
C ASP A 128 -11.57 -11.12 8.00
N ALA A 129 -12.03 -12.18 7.32
CA ALA A 129 -13.12 -12.06 6.35
C ALA A 129 -14.47 -11.96 7.08
N PHE A 130 -15.38 -11.13 6.58
CA PHE A 130 -16.72 -11.00 7.15
C PHE A 130 -17.62 -12.12 6.63
N LEU A 131 -18.47 -12.66 7.50
CA LEU A 131 -19.49 -13.66 7.19
C LEU A 131 -20.88 -13.12 7.57
N GLU A 132 -21.93 -13.80 7.13
CA GLU A 132 -23.31 -13.46 7.52
C GLU A 132 -23.50 -13.51 9.04
N GLY A 133 -24.42 -12.68 9.55
CA GLY A 133 -24.81 -12.67 10.96
C GLY A 133 -23.72 -12.15 11.91
N ASP A 134 -22.93 -11.17 11.48
CA ASP A 134 -21.82 -10.55 12.23
C ASP A 134 -20.71 -11.54 12.63
N LEU A 135 -20.60 -12.66 11.91
CA LEU A 135 -19.53 -13.64 12.08
C LEU A 135 -18.29 -13.26 11.28
N VAL A 136 -17.15 -13.84 11.64
CA VAL A 136 -15.87 -13.64 10.94
C VAL A 136 -15.12 -14.95 10.71
N TRP A 137 -14.38 -15.02 9.61
CA TRP A 137 -13.40 -16.07 9.34
C TRP A 137 -11.98 -15.54 9.56
N LYS A 138 -11.26 -16.18 10.47
CA LYS A 138 -9.93 -15.71 10.94
C LYS A 138 -8.76 -16.40 10.25
N ASP A 139 -9.00 -17.53 9.60
CA ASP A 139 -7.95 -18.31 8.94
C ASP A 139 -7.76 -17.80 7.50
N VAL A 140 -7.45 -16.50 7.39
CA VAL A 140 -7.17 -15.79 6.14
C VAL A 140 -6.26 -14.59 6.40
N ASP A 141 -5.13 -14.54 5.70
CA ASP A 141 -4.21 -13.39 5.75
C ASP A 141 -3.53 -13.22 4.38
N PHE A 142 -3.69 -12.06 3.75
CA PHE A 142 -3.13 -11.78 2.42
C PHE A 142 -1.69 -11.23 2.47
N ALA A 143 -1.19 -10.89 3.66
CA ALA A 143 0.14 -10.32 3.89
C ALA A 143 1.06 -11.24 4.71
N HIS A 144 0.54 -12.27 5.40
CA HIS A 144 1.29 -13.19 6.25
C HIS A 144 0.98 -14.66 5.94
N GLU A 145 1.64 -15.56 6.68
CA GLU A 145 1.39 -17.02 6.71
C GLU A 145 1.47 -17.75 5.36
N ALA A 146 1.98 -17.06 4.33
CA ALA A 146 2.07 -17.55 2.97
C ALA A 146 3.33 -17.01 2.27
N PRO A 147 3.73 -17.58 1.11
CA PRO A 147 4.91 -17.13 0.35
C PRO A 147 4.91 -15.65 -0.04
N ALA A 148 3.75 -15.00 -0.04
CA ALA A 148 3.61 -13.57 -0.30
C ALA A 148 4.18 -12.68 0.83
N PHE A 149 4.45 -13.22 2.03
CA PHE A 149 4.88 -12.45 3.20
C PHE A 149 6.02 -11.46 2.91
N VAL A 150 7.14 -11.97 2.41
CA VAL A 150 8.32 -11.16 2.11
C VAL A 150 8.09 -10.16 0.95
N PRO A 151 7.60 -10.56 -0.23
CA PRO A 151 7.39 -9.61 -1.33
C PRO A 151 6.32 -8.56 -1.02
N TRP A 152 5.25 -8.90 -0.28
CA TRP A 152 4.22 -7.96 0.14
C TRP A 152 4.81 -6.85 1.02
N HIS A 153 5.54 -7.21 2.08
CA HIS A 153 6.16 -6.24 2.99
C HIS A 153 7.28 -5.45 2.33
N ARG A 154 8.00 -6.03 1.36
CA ARG A 154 9.00 -5.31 0.57
C ARG A 154 8.36 -4.19 -0.25
N TYR A 155 7.27 -4.48 -0.96
CA TYR A 155 6.56 -3.48 -1.75
C TYR A 155 5.89 -2.43 -0.86
N PHE A 156 5.31 -2.84 0.26
CA PHE A 156 4.78 -1.96 1.31
C PHE A 156 5.80 -0.91 1.76
N LEU A 157 7.02 -1.33 2.13
CA LEU A 157 8.08 -0.41 2.57
C LEU A 157 8.59 0.49 1.44
N LEU A 158 8.61 0.02 0.20
CA LEU A 158 9.01 0.85 -0.96
C LEU A 158 7.98 1.96 -1.22
N LEU A 159 6.69 1.62 -1.19
CA LEU A 159 5.62 2.62 -1.31
C LEU A 159 5.64 3.61 -0.15
N TRP A 160 5.85 3.14 1.08
CA TRP A 160 5.84 4.02 2.25
C TRP A 160 6.98 5.03 2.22
N GLU A 161 8.19 4.57 1.89
CA GLU A 161 9.36 5.42 1.70
C GLU A 161 9.09 6.49 0.63
N HIS A 162 8.50 6.09 -0.50
CA HIS A 162 8.17 6.98 -1.61
C HIS A 162 7.10 8.02 -1.28
N GLU A 163 6.04 7.66 -0.56
CA GLU A 163 5.01 8.63 -0.15
C GLU A 163 5.56 9.65 0.86
N ILE A 164 6.52 9.28 1.72
CA ILE A 164 7.23 10.23 2.58
C ILE A 164 8.16 11.13 1.76
N GLN A 165 8.88 10.60 0.77
CA GLN A 165 9.71 11.40 -0.15
C GLN A 165 8.86 12.46 -0.86
N LYS A 166 7.69 12.07 -1.41
CA LYS A 166 6.74 12.99 -2.04
C LYS A 166 6.24 14.06 -1.08
N LEU A 167 5.83 13.67 0.11
CA LEU A 167 5.31 14.58 1.13
C LEU A 167 6.36 15.63 1.57
N THR A 168 7.61 15.23 1.67
CA THR A 168 8.69 16.06 2.20
C THR A 168 9.45 16.83 1.13
N GLY A 169 9.37 16.40 -0.13
CA GLY A 169 10.25 16.83 -1.21
C GLY A 169 11.70 16.35 -1.05
N ASP A 170 12.02 15.56 -0.01
CA ASP A 170 13.33 14.95 0.17
C ASP A 170 13.36 13.61 -0.56
N GLU A 171 13.67 13.66 -1.86
CA GLU A 171 13.83 12.47 -2.68
C GLU A 171 14.84 11.49 -2.04
N GLU A 172 15.90 11.98 -1.38
CA GLU A 172 17.00 11.20 -0.76
C GLU A 172 16.64 10.56 0.59
N PHE A 173 15.41 10.74 1.08
CA PHE A 173 14.95 10.06 2.28
C PHE A 173 14.92 8.54 2.12
N THR A 174 15.36 7.81 3.14
CA THR A 174 15.21 6.35 3.20
C THR A 174 14.78 5.91 4.59
N ILE A 175 13.96 4.86 4.67
CA ILE A 175 13.58 4.23 5.93
C ILE A 175 14.78 3.40 6.45
N PRO A 176 15.33 3.71 7.64
CA PRO A 176 16.41 2.92 8.23
C PRO A 176 15.92 1.56 8.72
N TYR A 177 16.85 0.65 9.03
CA TYR A 177 16.57 -0.67 9.61
C TYR A 177 17.28 -0.88 10.94
#